data_AF-A0A8C9FQX9-F1
#
_entry.id   AF-A0A8C9FQX9-F1
#
_cell.length_a   1.000
_cell.length_b   1.000
_cell.length_c   1.000
_cell.angle_alpha   90.00
_cell.angle_beta   90.00
_cell.angle_gamma   90.00
#
_symmetry.space_group_name_H-M   'P 1'
#
loop_
_entity.id
_entity.type
_entity.pdbx_description
1 polymer ?
#
loop_
_entity_poly.entity_id
_entity_poly.type
_entity_poly.pdbx_seq_one_letter_code
_entity_poly.pdbx_strand_id
1 'polypeptide(L)' 'MWSFMMIWEHSAHTTMRLFWLLLLCIHSPSPVFAGGITRVYYLGIHEVDWNYAPTGMNVFSNQSIARSLYV' A
#
# COMPACT_ATOMS: atom_id res chain seq x y z
N MET A 1 -10.87 -28.61 -31.52
CA MET A 1 -9.40 -28.76 -31.43
C MET A 1 -8.69 -28.24 -32.68
N TRP A 2 -9.12 -27.11 -33.24
CA TRP A 2 -8.41 -26.40 -34.33
C TRP A 2 -8.37 -24.88 -34.07
N SER A 3 -9.21 -24.39 -33.14
CA SER A 3 -9.20 -22.99 -32.69
C SER A 3 -8.02 -22.60 -31.76
N PHE A 4 -7.36 -23.57 -31.11
CA PHE A 4 -6.23 -23.27 -30.21
C PHE A 4 -4.89 -23.04 -30.95
N MET A 5 -4.72 -23.56 -32.16
CA MET A 5 -3.47 -23.40 -32.96
C MET A 5 -3.37 -22.00 -33.57
N MET A 6 -4.49 -21.43 -34.03
CA MET A 6 -4.55 -20.09 -34.66
C MET A 6 -4.21 -18.95 -33.69
N ILE A 7 -4.48 -19.13 -32.39
CA ILE A 7 -4.18 -18.14 -31.34
C ILE A 7 -2.67 -18.05 -31.09
N TRP A 8 -1.91 -19.13 -31.29
CA TRP A 8 -0.50 -19.18 -30.89
C TRP A 8 0.42 -18.41 -31.85
N GLU A 9 0.16 -18.42 -33.17
CA GLU A 9 0.95 -17.65 -34.15
C GLU A 9 0.60 -16.14 -34.17
N HIS A 10 -0.68 -15.77 -34.05
CA HIS A 10 -1.07 -14.35 -33.93
C HIS A 10 -0.61 -13.74 -32.59
N SER A 11 -0.55 -14.55 -31.53
CA SER A 11 -0.07 -14.12 -30.21
C SER A 11 1.41 -13.74 -30.25
N ALA A 12 2.27 -14.49 -30.95
CA ALA A 12 3.71 -14.18 -31.02
C ALA A 12 4.00 -12.83 -31.69
N HIS A 13 3.37 -12.54 -32.84
CA HIS A 13 3.53 -11.26 -33.54
C HIS A 13 2.94 -10.08 -32.78
N THR A 14 1.81 -10.30 -32.09
CA THR A 14 1.15 -9.27 -31.27
C THR A 14 1.95 -8.98 -30.01
N THR A 15 2.50 -10.01 -29.36
CA THR A 15 3.36 -9.91 -28.18
C THR A 15 4.66 -9.17 -28.50
N MET A 16 5.29 -9.49 -29.63
CA MET A 16 6.49 -8.79 -30.09
C MET A 16 6.19 -7.32 -30.42
N ARG A 17 5.06 -7.03 -31.09
CA ARG A 17 4.62 -5.63 -31.34
C ARG A 17 4.35 -4.85 -30.05
N LEU A 18 3.67 -5.45 -29.08
CA LEU A 18 3.43 -4.85 -27.77
C LEU A 18 4.74 -4.57 -27.02
N PHE A 19 5.68 -5.51 -27.06
CA PHE A 19 7.02 -5.33 -26.49
C PHE A 19 7.78 -4.18 -27.13
N TRP A 20 7.77 -4.07 -28.46
CA TRP A 20 8.40 -2.94 -29.17
C TRP A 20 7.72 -1.61 -28.86
N LEU A 21 6.38 -1.57 -28.77
CA LEU A 21 5.64 -0.36 -28.39
C LEU A 21 5.98 0.07 -26.95
N LEU A 22 6.12 -0.86 -26.02
CA LEU A 22 6.55 -0.59 -24.64
C LEU A 22 7.97 -0.03 -24.59
N LEU A 23 8.92 -0.60 -25.35
CA LEU A 23 10.27 -0.08 -25.45
C LEU A 23 10.30 1.35 -26.03
N LEU A 24 9.46 1.63 -27.02
CA LEU A 24 9.33 2.96 -27.64
C LEU A 24 8.74 3.99 -26.67
N CYS A 25 7.77 3.60 -25.83
CA CYS A 25 7.23 4.42 -24.76
C CYS A 25 8.28 4.75 -23.69
N ILE A 26 9.16 3.80 -23.34
CA ILE A 26 10.26 4.00 -22.37
C ILE A 26 11.36 4.90 -22.95
N HIS A 27 11.60 4.82 -24.27
CA HIS A 27 12.60 5.65 -24.97
C HIS A 27 12.09 7.04 -25.36
N SER A 28 10.80 7.32 -25.23
CA SER A 28 10.28 8.68 -25.40
C SER A 28 10.61 9.48 -24.13
N PRO A 29 11.48 10.49 -24.18
CA PRO A 29 11.72 11.36 -23.04
C PRO A 29 10.51 12.28 -22.91
N SER A 30 9.40 11.77 -22.38
CA SER A 30 8.36 12.63 -21.84
C SER A 30 8.73 12.90 -20.39
N PRO A 31 9.17 14.12 -20.03
CA PRO A 31 9.30 14.50 -18.64
C PRO A 31 7.88 14.74 -18.12
N VAL A 32 7.11 13.67 -17.92
CA VAL A 32 5.96 13.75 -17.02
C VAL A 32 6.56 13.78 -15.63
N PHE A 33 7.03 14.97 -15.22
CA PHE A 33 7.16 15.27 -13.81
C PHE A 33 5.75 15.11 -13.23
N ALA A 34 5.47 13.93 -12.67
CA ALA A 34 4.32 13.75 -11.81
C ALA A 34 4.52 14.77 -10.68
N GLY A 35 3.76 15.87 -10.73
CA GLY A 35 3.89 16.97 -9.80
C GLY A 35 3.72 16.45 -8.38
N GLY A 36 4.80 16.43 -7.61
CA GLY A 36 4.75 16.14 -6.19
C GLY A 36 4.28 17.37 -5.42
N ILE A 37 3.48 17.17 -4.37
CA ILE A 37 3.13 18.24 -3.44
C ILE A 37 3.99 18.09 -2.20
N THR A 38 4.70 19.16 -1.82
CA THR A 38 5.42 19.23 -0.55
C THR A 38 4.44 19.51 0.59
N ARG A 39 4.40 18.64 1.60
CA ARG A 39 3.65 18.87 2.86
C ARG A 39 4.62 19.22 3.97
N VAL A 40 4.38 20.35 4.64
CA VAL A 40 5.20 20.81 5.77
C VAL A 40 4.42 20.57 7.07
N TYR A 41 5.04 19.90 8.04
CA TYR A 41 4.47 19.63 9.35
C TYR A 41 5.33 20.27 10.43
N TYR A 42 4.69 20.86 11.44
CA TYR A 42 5.34 21.35 12.65
C TYR A 42 4.96 20.41 13.79
N LEU A 43 5.95 19.75 14.38
CA LEU A 43 5.75 18.79 15.46
C LEU A 43 6.29 19.40 16.75
N GLY A 44 5.45 19.44 17.78
CA GLY A 44 5.85 19.72 19.16
C GLY A 44 5.89 18.43 19.97
N ILE A 45 6.88 18.29 20.83
CA ILE A 45 6.96 17.18 21.80
C ILE A 45 6.64 17.76 23.17
N HIS A 46 5.69 17.13 23.85
CA HIS A 46 5.26 17.51 25.19
C HIS A 46 5.13 16.25 26.05
N GLU A 47 5.56 16.35 27.30
CA GLU A 47 5.30 15.33 28.31
C GLU A 47 3.82 15.37 28.69
N VAL A 48 3.16 14.20 28.72
CA VAL A 48 1.76 14.07 29.10
C VAL A 48 1.58 12.84 29.98
N ASP A 49 0.66 12.92 30.94
CA ASP A 49 0.22 11.76 31.69
C ASP A 49 -0.61 10.85 30.80
N TRP A 50 -0.09 9.65 30.51
CA TRP A 50 -0.74 8.71 29.62
C TRP A 50 -1.46 7.60 30.40
N ASN A 51 -2.79 7.72 30.52
CA ASN A 51 -3.62 6.67 31.11
C ASN A 51 -3.90 5.54 30.10
N TYR A 52 -3.14 4.45 30.23
CA TYR A 52 -3.27 3.25 29.38
C TYR A 52 -4.63 2.55 29.46
N ALA A 53 -5.38 2.72 30.56
CA ALA A 53 -6.67 2.08 30.75
C ALA A 53 -7.68 3.07 31.38
N PRO A 54 -8.21 4.02 30.59
CA PRO A 54 -9.10 5.07 31.08
C PRO A 54 -10.35 4.56 31.81
N THR A 55 -10.82 3.37 31.43
CA THR A 55 -12.00 2.74 32.02
C THR A 55 -11.70 2.01 33.34
N GLY A 56 -10.43 1.75 33.65
CA GLY A 56 -10.05 0.90 34.79
C GLY A 56 -10.51 -0.57 34.66
N MET A 57 -10.98 -0.98 33.48
CA MET A 57 -11.57 -2.29 33.22
C MET A 57 -10.83 -3.02 32.11
N ASN A 58 -10.57 -4.30 32.31
CA ASN A 58 -10.19 -5.20 31.25
C ASN A 58 -11.44 -5.46 30.39
N VAL A 59 -11.48 -4.90 29.19
CA VAL A 59 -12.63 -4.95 28.28
C VAL A 59 -12.91 -6.39 27.81
N PHE A 60 -11.89 -7.24 27.76
CA PHE A 60 -12.04 -8.63 27.34
C PHE A 60 -12.73 -9.49 28.41
N SER A 61 -12.33 -9.35 29.68
CA SER A 61 -12.89 -10.14 30.79
C SER A 61 -14.01 -9.44 31.56
N ASN A 62 -14.28 -8.17 31.26
CA ASN A 62 -15.19 -7.28 31.99
C ASN A 62 -14.90 -7.24 33.51
N GLN A 63 -13.63 -7.23 33.88
CA GLN A 63 -13.17 -7.18 35.27
C GLN A 63 -12.30 -5.95 35.50
N SER A 64 -12.29 -5.44 36.72
CA SER A 64 -11.39 -4.34 37.10
C SER A 64 -9.93 -4.77 36.92
N ILE A 65 -9.11 -3.92 36.30
CA ILE A 65 -7.68 -4.18 36.13
C ILE A 65 -6.94 -4.19 37.48
N ALA A 66 -7.45 -3.46 38.48
CA ALA A 66 -6.90 -3.48 39.83
C ALA A 66 -6.92 -4.90 40.42
N ARG A 67 -7.96 -5.69 40.10
CA ARG A 67 -8.05 -7.09 40.54
C ARG A 67 -6.92 -7.95 39.99
N SER A 68 -6.42 -7.67 38.77
CA SER A 68 -5.32 -8.44 38.15
C SER A 68 -3.95 -8.14 38.75
N LEU A 69 -3.78 -7.03 39.47
CA LEU A 69 -2.51 -6.63 40.07
C LEU A 69 -2.29 -7.22 41.49
N TYR A 70 -3.31 -7.87 42.05
CA TYR A 70 -3.27 -8.48 43.39
C TYR A 70 -3.41 -10.02 43.36
N VAL A 71 -3.20 -10.64 42.19
CA VAL A 71 -3.19 -12.10 41.99
C VAL A 71 -1.79 -12.54 41.61
#